data_AF-A0A532DSI5-F1
#
_entry.id   AF-A0A532DSI5-F1
#
_cell.length_a   1.000
_cell.length_b   1.000
_cell.length_c   1.000
_cell.angle_alpha   90.00
_cell.angle_beta   90.00
_cell.angle_gamma   90.00
#
_symmetry.space_group_name_H-M   'P 1'
#
loop_
_entity.id
_entity.type
_entity.pdbx_description
1 polymer ?
#
loop_
_entity_poly.entity_id
_entity_poly.type
_entity_poly.pdbx_seq_one_letter_code
_entity_poly.pdbx_strand_id
1 'polypeptide(L)'
;MTGGANQLVGQKLRLIKSIAAKKEEEEEPNIQAWSVPCILIIGRLPENKDEKRSFEIYRGSQKDVLIITFDELLAKLVALHEFLVTKPDEVDEDIAKLV
;
A
#
# COMPACT_ATOMS: atom_id res chain seq x y z
N MET A 1 11.06 -13.54 1.40
CA MET A 1 10.44 -12.26 0.98
C MET A 1 10.43 -12.07 -0.53
N THR A 2 11.56 -12.29 -1.21
CA THR A 2 11.71 -12.18 -2.67
C THR A 2 10.71 -13.02 -3.48
N GLY A 3 10.40 -14.23 -3.04
CA GLY A 3 9.40 -15.09 -3.70
C GLY A 3 8.00 -14.47 -3.76
N GLY A 4 7.54 -13.84 -2.68
CA GLY A 4 6.20 -13.23 -2.63
C GLY A 4 6.06 -12.00 -3.53
N ALA A 5 7.06 -11.13 -3.54
CA ALA A 5 7.08 -9.97 -4.42
C ALA A 5 7.08 -10.39 -5.90
N ASN A 6 7.92 -11.38 -6.26
CA ASN A 6 7.98 -11.90 -7.63
C ASN A 6 6.68 -12.58 -8.07
N GLN A 7 6.02 -13.31 -7.16
CA GLN A 7 4.72 -13.91 -7.43
C GLN A 7 3.65 -12.84 -7.71
N LEU A 8 3.61 -11.77 -6.91
CA LEU A 8 2.67 -10.68 -7.07
C LEU A 8 2.87 -9.94 -8.40
N VAL A 9 4.12 -9.62 -8.76
CA VAL A 9 4.46 -9.04 -10.07
C VAL A 9 4.06 -9.98 -11.21
N GLY A 10 4.31 -11.28 -11.07
CA GLY A 10 3.87 -12.28 -12.05
C GLY A 10 2.35 -12.35 -12.20
N GLN A 11 1.60 -12.24 -11.10
CA GLN A 11 0.14 -12.17 -11.12
C GLN A 11 -0.37 -10.89 -11.79
N LYS A 12 0.22 -9.73 -11.51
CA LYS A 12 -0.06 -8.45 -12.19
C LYS A 12 0.06 -8.59 -13.70
N LEU A 13 1.17 -9.16 -14.17
CA LEU A 13 1.42 -9.36 -15.60
C LEU A 13 0.40 -10.31 -16.25
N ARG A 14 0.04 -11.41 -15.56
CA ARG A 14 -1.01 -12.31 -16.05
C ARG A 14 -2.37 -11.62 -16.14
N LEU A 15 -2.72 -10.80 -15.14
CA LEU A 15 -3.97 -10.07 -15.12
C LEU A 15 -4.06 -9.08 -16.29
N ILE A 16 -3.04 -8.23 -16.47
CA ILE A 16 -3.00 -7.26 -17.57
C ILE A 16 -3.13 -7.96 -18.93
N LYS A 17 -2.41 -9.07 -19.14
CA LYS A 17 -2.51 -9.86 -20.37
C LYS A 17 -3.90 -10.46 -20.57
N SER A 18 -4.52 -11.00 -19.53
CA SER A 18 -5.86 -11.59 -19.62
C SER A 18 -6.95 -10.57 -19.95
N ILE A 19 -6.81 -9.34 -19.44
CA ILE A 19 -7.73 -8.23 -19.73
C ILE A 19 -7.51 -7.74 -21.16
N ALA A 20 -6.27 -7.64 -21.62
CA ALA A 20 -5.96 -7.29 -23.00
C ALA A 20 -6.48 -8.34 -24.01
N ALA A 21 -6.35 -9.64 -23.71
CA ALA A 21 -6.86 -10.71 -24.58
C ALA A 21 -8.40 -10.69 -24.68
N LYS A 22 -9.10 -10.53 -23.55
CA LYS A 22 -10.57 -10.38 -23.53
C LYS A 22 -11.04 -9.14 -24.30
N LYS A 23 -10.22 -8.09 -24.35
CA LYS A 23 -10.49 -6.87 -25.11
C LYS A 23 -10.54 -7.11 -26.63
N GLU A 24 -9.77 -8.07 -27.14
CA GLU A 24 -9.76 -8.41 -28.58
C GLU A 24 -11.01 -9.22 -28.99
N GLU A 25 -11.68 -9.86 -28.04
CA GLU A 25 -12.88 -10.67 -28.27
C GLU A 25 -14.20 -9.87 -28.15
N GLU A 26 -14.21 -8.74 -27.44
CA GLU A 26 -15.40 -7.89 -27.22
C GLU A 26 -15.32 -6.57 -28.01
N GLU A 27 -16.37 -6.22 -28.77
CA GLU A 27 -16.45 -4.95 -29.52
C GLU A 27 -16.52 -3.70 -28.62
N GLU A 28 -17.03 -3.82 -27.37
CA GLU A 28 -17.09 -2.72 -26.38
C GLU A 28 -16.50 -3.14 -25.02
N PRO A 29 -15.17 -3.06 -24.85
CA PRO A 29 -14.53 -3.44 -23.60
C PRO A 29 -14.69 -2.34 -22.54
N ASN A 30 -15.57 -2.58 -21.56
CA ASN A 30 -15.83 -1.65 -20.44
C ASN A 30 -14.77 -1.72 -19.32
N ILE A 31 -13.70 -2.51 -19.50
CA ILE A 31 -12.65 -2.75 -18.49
C ILE A 31 -11.28 -2.45 -19.08
N GLN A 32 -10.53 -1.57 -18.42
CA GLN A 32 -9.16 -1.22 -18.79
C GLN A 32 -8.23 -1.34 -17.57
N ALA A 33 -7.13 -2.09 -17.72
CA ALA A 33 -6.13 -2.30 -16.67
C ALA A 33 -4.89 -1.42 -16.87
N TRP A 34 -5.05 -0.10 -16.82
CA TRP A 34 -3.94 0.85 -17.01
C TRP A 34 -2.98 0.94 -15.82
N SER A 35 -3.50 0.75 -14.61
CA SER A 35 -2.70 0.79 -13.38
C SER A 35 -3.31 -0.17 -12.37
N VAL A 36 -2.61 -1.28 -12.11
CA VAL A 36 -2.98 -2.24 -11.08
C VAL A 36 -2.02 -2.05 -9.90
N PRO A 37 -2.46 -1.44 -8.79
CA PRO A 37 -1.62 -1.31 -7.61
C PRO A 37 -1.34 -2.70 -7.04
N CYS A 38 -0.07 -3.02 -6.81
CA CYS A 38 0.33 -4.28 -6.19
C CYS A 38 0.75 -4.01 -4.76
N ILE A 39 -0.01 -4.56 -3.82
CA ILE A 39 0.24 -4.41 -2.40
C ILE A 39 0.57 -5.78 -1.83
N LEU A 40 1.72 -5.88 -1.18
CA LEU A 40 2.20 -7.07 -0.49
C LEU A 40 2.18 -6.81 1.01
N ILE A 41 1.26 -7.47 1.72
CA ILE A 41 1.14 -7.38 3.19
C ILE A 41 1.89 -8.57 3.80
N ILE A 42 2.91 -8.33 4.62
CA ILE A 42 3.76 -9.38 5.17
C ILE A 42 4.17 -9.14 6.62
N GLY A 43 4.06 -10.17 7.46
CA GLY A 43 4.73 -10.25 8.77
C GLY A 43 4.63 -9.00 9.66
N ARG A 44 5.67 -8.78 10.47
CA ARG A 44 5.87 -7.58 11.29
C ARG A 44 7.23 -6.97 10.99
N LEU A 45 7.43 -5.70 11.34
CA LEU A 45 8.77 -5.11 11.22
C LEU A 45 9.77 -5.88 12.09
N PRO A 46 10.97 -6.18 11.57
CA PRO A 46 12.03 -6.79 12.38
C PRO A 46 12.50 -5.82 13.47
N GLU A 47 12.80 -6.36 14.65
CA GLU A 47 13.24 -5.59 15.82
C GLU A 47 14.74 -5.26 15.75
N ASN A 48 15.53 -6.12 15.10
CA ASN A 48 16.96 -5.92 14.93
C ASN A 48 17.24 -4.79 13.92
N LYS A 49 18.14 -3.87 14.29
CA LYS A 49 18.52 -2.70 13.48
C LYS A 49 19.05 -3.07 12.09
N ASP A 50 19.87 -4.11 11.98
CA ASP A 50 20.48 -4.50 10.70
C ASP A 50 19.48 -5.19 9.77
N GLU A 51 18.60 -6.02 10.33
CA GLU A 51 17.50 -6.64 9.60
C GLU A 51 16.48 -5.59 9.15
N LYS A 52 16.16 -4.63 10.02
CA LYS A 52 15.29 -3.49 9.70
C LYS A 52 15.87 -2.66 8.58
N ARG A 53 17.15 -2.30 8.64
CA ARG A 53 17.83 -1.58 7.55
C ARG A 53 17.74 -2.34 6.24
N SER A 54 18.01 -3.63 6.26
CA SER A 54 17.95 -4.50 5.07
C SER A 54 16.54 -4.59 4.51
N PHE A 55 15.54 -4.69 5.38
CA PHE A 55 14.11 -4.69 5.04
C PHE A 55 13.69 -3.37 4.37
N GLU A 56 14.05 -2.23 4.96
CA GLU A 56 13.76 -0.89 4.43
C GLU A 56 14.35 -0.68 3.03
N ILE A 57 15.62 -1.06 2.85
CA ILE A 57 16.29 -0.98 1.54
C ILE A 57 15.57 -1.87 0.52
N TYR A 58 15.22 -3.10 0.90
CA TYR A 58 14.54 -4.02 0.00
C TYR A 58 13.16 -3.49 -0.41
N ARG A 59 12.34 -3.03 0.53
CA ARG A 59 11.01 -2.51 0.18
C ARG A 59 11.07 -1.24 -0.65
N GLY A 60 12.00 -0.33 -0.35
CA GLY A 60 12.21 0.89 -1.13
C GLY A 60 12.72 0.63 -2.55
N SER A 61 13.39 -0.51 -2.78
CA SER A 61 13.87 -0.90 -4.13
C SER A 61 12.76 -1.39 -5.08
N GLN A 62 11.58 -1.75 -4.56
CA GLN A 62 10.49 -2.28 -5.36
C GLN A 62 9.62 -1.14 -5.91
N LYS A 63 9.74 -0.86 -7.22
CA LYS A 63 8.97 0.21 -7.89
C LYS A 63 7.49 -0.10 -8.05
N ASP A 64 7.17 -1.36 -8.33
CA ASP A 64 5.82 -1.79 -8.71
C ASP A 64 5.04 -2.45 -7.57
N VAL A 65 5.68 -2.69 -6.42
CA VAL A 65 5.09 -3.42 -5.28
C VAL A 65 5.23 -2.59 -4.02
N LEU A 66 4.11 -2.19 -3.45
CA LEU A 66 4.05 -1.63 -2.11
C LEU A 66 4.15 -2.77 -1.09
N ILE A 67 5.28 -2.86 -0.39
CA ILE A 67 5.45 -3.80 0.72
C ILE A 67 5.10 -3.10 2.03
N ILE A 68 4.09 -3.61 2.74
CA ILE A 68 3.65 -3.12 4.04
C ILE A 68 3.57 -4.28 5.03
N THR A 69 3.84 -4.02 6.31
CA THR A 69 3.70 -5.03 7.36
C THR A 69 2.35 -4.94 8.07
N PHE A 70 1.95 -6.00 8.78
CA PHE A 70 0.64 -6.02 9.46
C PHE A 70 0.54 -4.98 10.58
N ASP A 71 1.62 -4.81 11.35
CA ASP A 71 1.73 -3.80 12.39
C ASP A 71 1.68 -2.37 11.83
N GLU A 72 2.36 -2.12 10.71
CA GLU A 72 2.32 -0.81 10.04
C GLU A 72 0.91 -0.52 9.49
N LEU A 73 0.25 -1.51 8.88
CA LEU A 73 -1.10 -1.36 8.38
C LEU A 73 -2.10 -1.10 9.51
N LEU A 74 -1.99 -1.85 10.61
CA LEU A 74 -2.84 -1.66 11.79
C LEU A 74 -2.66 -0.27 12.39
N ALA A 75 -1.41 0.18 12.57
CA ALA A 75 -1.13 1.51 13.10
C ALA A 75 -1.75 2.62 12.24
N LYS A 76 -1.68 2.50 10.90
CA LYS A 76 -2.32 3.45 9.98
C LYS A 76 -3.84 3.44 10.09
N LEU A 77 -4.45 2.26 10.25
CA LEU A 77 -5.91 2.15 10.42
C LEU A 77 -6.38 2.75 11.73
N VAL A 78 -5.65 2.52 12.83
CA VAL A 78 -5.95 3.11 14.13
C VAL A 78 -5.83 4.63 14.07
N ALA A 79 -4.72 5.15 13.52
CA ALA A 79 -4.52 6.58 13.37
C ALA A 79 -5.60 7.23 12.48
N LEU A 80 -6.01 6.56 11.40
CA LEU A 80 -7.10 7.04 10.55
C LEU A 80 -8.44 7.04 11.30
N HIS A 81 -8.73 5.98 12.05
CA HIS A 81 -9.94 5.91 12.87
C HIS A 81 -9.96 7.00 13.93
N GLU A 82 -8.86 7.22 14.65
CA GLU A 82 -8.72 8.31 15.61
C GLU A 82 -8.97 9.67 14.95
N PHE A 83 -8.33 9.94 13.81
CA PHE A 83 -8.52 11.17 13.04
C PHE A 83 -9.97 11.40 12.62
N LEU A 84 -10.68 10.34 12.20
CA LEU A 84 -12.08 10.44 11.78
C LEU A 84 -13.05 10.60 12.97
N VAL A 85 -12.64 10.14 14.16
CA VAL A 85 -13.44 10.25 15.39
C VAL A 85 -13.19 11.58 16.11
N THR A 86 -12.01 12.17 15.98
CA THR A 86 -11.74 13.53 16.46
C THR A 86 -12.58 14.52 15.66
N LYS A 87 -13.61 15.11 16.28
CA LYS A 87 -14.36 16.23 15.71
C LYS A 87 -13.39 17.41 15.51
N PRO A 88 -13.55 18.22 14.44
CA PRO A 88 -12.72 19.40 14.20
C PRO A 88 -12.96 20.56 15.19
N ASP A 89 -13.71 20.34 16.27
CA ASP A 89 -14.11 21.37 17.23
C ASP A 89 -13.36 21.19 18.56
N GLU A 90 -12.04 21.39 18.53
CA GLU A 90 -11.19 21.76 19.67
C GLU A 90 -9.84 22.21 19.09
N VAL A 91 -9.88 23.24 18.23
CA VAL A 91 -8.71 24.09 18.06
C VAL A 91 -8.63 24.88 19.36
N ASP A 92 -7.77 24.43 20.26
CA ASP A 92 -7.47 25.04 21.55
C ASP A 92 -7.57 26.58 21.48
N GLU A 93 -8.52 27.14 22.23
CA GLU A 93 -8.64 28.59 22.50
C GLU A 93 -7.34 29.19 23.10
N ASP A 94 -6.35 28.36 23.43
CA ASP A 94 -5.06 28.79 23.95
C ASP A 94 -4.15 29.44 22.89
N ILE A 95 -4.37 29.22 21.59
CA ILE A 95 -3.63 29.97 20.55
C ILE A 95 -4.19 31.40 20.40
N ALA A 96 -5.48 31.62 20.70
CA ALA A 96 -6.12 32.94 20.57
C ALA A 96 -5.79 33.90 21.72
N LYS A 97 -5.23 33.42 22.84
CA LYS A 97 -4.76 34.27 23.96
C LYS A 97 -3.30 34.75 23.81
N LEU A 98 -2.62 34.34 22.74
CA LEU A 98 -1.22 34.68 22.45
C LEU A 98 -1.05 35.62 21.24
N VAL A 99 -2.15 36.11 20.65
CA VAL A 99 -2.17 37.21 19.66
C VAL A 99 -3.00 38.35 20.21
#